data_AF-A0A272EPU6-F1
#
_entry.id   AF-A0A272EPU6-F1
#
_cell.length_a   1.000
_cell.length_b   1.000
_cell.length_c   1.000
_cell.angle_alpha   90.00
_cell.angle_beta   90.00
_cell.angle_gamma   90.00
#
_symmetry.space_group_name_H-M   'P 1'
#
loop_
_entity.id
_entity.type
_entity.pdbx_description
1 polymer ?
#
loop_
_entity_poly.entity_id
_entity_poly.type
_entity_poly.pdbx_seq_one_letter_code
_entity_poly.pdbx_strand_id
1 'polypeptide(L)'
;MKKIIPFLLAYLLAACGQSEAPQKPADSAANIPTVEELAANPERLKELRQQCKTDRTKLGDVLCNRVAEATRKRFYGDGETPYTPPKESPKF
;
A
#
# COMPACT_ATOMS: atom_id res chain seq x y z
N MET A 1 21.24 10.39 39.87
CA MET A 1 21.21 9.56 38.65
C MET A 1 19.97 8.65 38.60
N LYS A 2 18.75 9.19 38.72
CA LYS A 2 17.50 8.39 38.73
C LYS A 2 16.40 8.95 37.82
N LYS A 3 16.67 10.09 37.17
CA LYS A 3 15.77 10.76 36.21
C LYS A 3 16.23 10.62 34.75
N ILE A 4 17.34 9.93 34.50
CA ILE A 4 17.86 9.71 33.13
C ILE A 4 17.10 8.55 32.44
N ILE A 5 16.67 7.56 33.23
CA ILE A 5 15.92 6.39 32.77
C ILE A 5 14.58 6.75 32.09
N PRO A 6 13.71 7.62 32.65
CA PRO A 6 12.47 7.97 31.95
C PRO A 6 12.69 8.79 30.67
N PHE A 7 13.78 9.58 30.60
CA PHE A 7 14.10 10.36 29.40
C PHE A 7 14.60 9.49 28.24
N LEU A 8 15.41 8.46 28.52
CA LEU A 8 15.86 7.49 27.51
C LEU A 8 14.69 6.65 26.98
N LEU A 9 13.76 6.27 27.85
CA LEU A 9 12.59 5.48 27.46
C LEU A 9 11.64 6.29 26.55
N ALA A 10 11.44 7.57 26.84
CA ALA A 10 10.64 8.48 26.02
C ALA A 10 11.25 8.68 24.62
N TYR A 11 12.59 8.71 24.51
CA TYR A 11 13.28 8.84 23.23
C TYR A 11 13.11 7.59 22.35
N LEU A 12 13.18 6.39 22.94
CA LEU A 12 12.94 5.13 22.22
C LEU A 12 11.47 5.00 21.76
N LEU A 13 10.51 5.47 22.54
CA LEU A 13 9.09 5.48 22.18
C LEU A 13 8.79 6.47 21.04
N ALA A 14 9.48 7.61 20.99
CA ALA A 14 9.36 8.56 19.88
C ALA A 14 9.92 7.99 18.55
N ALA A 15 10.89 7.07 18.60
CA ALA A 15 11.43 6.40 17.42
C ALA A 15 10.54 5.27 16.87
N CYS A 16 9.59 4.76 17.65
CA CYS A 16 8.56 3.81 17.19
C CYS A 16 7.24 4.47 16.79
N GLY A 17 7.16 5.81 16.76
CA GLY A 17 5.87 6.49 16.64
C GLY A 17 5.87 7.91 16.09
N GLN A 18 7.01 8.44 15.60
CA GLN A 18 6.96 9.59 14.69
C GLN A 18 6.50 9.13 13.31
N SER A 19 5.21 8.79 13.21
CA SER A 19 4.48 9.04 11.97
C SER A 19 4.70 10.51 11.69
N GLU A 20 5.41 10.79 10.59
CA GLU A 20 5.85 12.10 10.16
C GLU A 20 4.78 13.15 10.46
N ALA A 21 5.21 14.26 11.06
CA ALA A 21 4.40 15.47 11.15
C ALA A 21 3.69 15.71 9.81
N PRO A 22 2.46 16.26 9.78
CA PRO A 22 1.73 16.46 8.54
C PRO A 22 2.58 17.30 7.58
N GLN A 23 3.33 16.62 6.70
CA GLN A 23 3.86 17.26 5.53
C GLN A 23 2.62 17.71 4.80
N LYS A 24 2.46 19.03 4.69
CA LYS A 24 1.46 19.67 3.85
C LYS A 24 1.26 18.77 2.62
N PRO A 25 0.03 18.39 2.25
CA PRO A 25 -0.20 17.64 1.02
C PRO A 25 0.21 18.55 -0.14
N ALA A 26 1.50 18.52 -0.47
CA ALA A 26 2.12 19.30 -1.52
C ALA A 26 1.80 18.54 -2.80
N ASP A 27 0.69 18.90 -3.43
CA ASP A 27 0.40 18.82 -4.88
C ASP A 27 0.51 17.45 -5.59
N SER A 28 0.97 16.42 -4.89
CA SER A 28 1.27 15.08 -5.39
C SER A 28 0.08 14.15 -5.24
N ALA A 29 -0.78 14.36 -4.24
CA ALA A 29 -2.05 13.64 -4.11
C ALA A 29 -3.01 13.91 -5.28
N ALA A 30 -2.93 15.10 -5.90
CA ALA A 30 -3.77 15.48 -7.03
C ALA A 30 -3.40 14.78 -8.35
N ASN A 31 -2.22 14.15 -8.45
CA ASN A 31 -1.71 13.51 -9.67
C ASN A 31 -1.52 11.99 -9.55
N ILE A 32 -1.94 11.36 -8.45
CA ILE A 32 -1.86 9.89 -8.34
C ILE A 32 -3.01 9.28 -9.15
N PRO A 33 -2.74 8.48 -10.20
CA PRO A 33 -3.78 7.83 -10.99
C PRO A 33 -4.71 7.00 -10.10
N THR A 34 -5.98 6.87 -10.46
CA THR A 34 -6.96 6.04 -9.74
C THR A 34 -6.68 4.54 -9.93
N VAL A 35 -7.32 3.71 -9.11
CA VAL A 35 -7.22 2.24 -9.23
C VAL A 35 -7.73 1.80 -10.60
N GLU A 36 -8.83 2.41 -11.06
CA GLU A 36 -9.49 2.14 -12.33
C GLU A 36 -8.58 2.50 -13.51
N GLU A 37 -7.96 3.68 -13.49
CA GLU A 37 -7.02 4.11 -14.53
C GLU A 37 -5.79 3.20 -14.61
N LEU A 38 -5.24 2.81 -13.45
CA LEU A 38 -4.10 1.89 -13.40
C LEU A 38 -4.50 0.47 -13.85
N ALA A 39 -5.69 0.01 -13.50
CA ALA A 39 -6.19 -1.30 -13.90
C ALA A 39 -6.50 -1.36 -15.41
N ALA A 40 -6.91 -0.23 -16.01
CA ALA A 40 -7.18 -0.10 -17.43
C ALA A 40 -5.91 -0.09 -18.30
N ASN A 41 -4.75 0.27 -17.75
CA ASN A 41 -3.47 0.28 -18.47
C ASN A 41 -2.47 -0.75 -17.92
N PRO A 42 -2.46 -1.99 -18.44
CA PRO A 42 -1.66 -3.09 -17.89
C PRO A 42 -0.15 -2.90 -18.04
N GLU A 43 0.30 -2.27 -19.13
CA GLU A 43 1.73 -2.03 -19.36
C GLU A 43 2.27 -1.02 -18.36
N ARG A 44 1.56 0.09 -18.17
CA ARG A 44 1.94 1.10 -17.17
C ARG A 44 1.92 0.54 -15.75
N LEU A 45 0.92 -0.27 -15.42
CA LEU A 45 0.82 -0.92 -14.12
C LEU A 45 1.98 -1.88 -13.86
N LYS A 46 2.41 -2.63 -14.88
CA LYS A 46 3.54 -3.55 -14.79
C LYS A 46 4.86 -2.82 -14.52
N GLU A 47 5.12 -1.71 -15.22
CA GLU A 47 6.30 -0.87 -14.98
C GLU A 47 6.32 -0.31 -13.56
N LEU A 48 5.21 0.31 -13.14
CA LEU A 48 5.08 0.88 -11.80
C LEU A 48 5.24 -0.20 -10.72
N ARG A 49 4.73 -1.41 -10.96
CA ARG A 49 4.92 -2.54 -10.04
C ARG A 49 6.38 -2.95 -9.91
N GLN A 50 7.20 -2.84 -10.95
CA GLN A 50 8.65 -3.07 -10.83
C GLN A 50 9.33 -1.94 -10.06
N GLN A 51 9.02 -0.69 -10.41
CA GLN A 51 9.61 0.47 -9.72
C GLN A 51 9.22 0.50 -8.23
N CYS A 52 8.00 0.12 -7.87
CA CYS A 52 7.57 0.03 -6.47
C CYS A 52 8.29 -1.07 -5.66
N LYS A 53 8.95 -2.03 -6.30
CA LYS A 53 9.79 -3.02 -5.60
C LYS A 53 11.18 -2.47 -5.29
N THR A 54 11.73 -1.64 -6.18
CA THR A 54 13.10 -1.15 -6.09
C THR A 54 13.20 0.24 -5.44
N ASP A 55 12.23 1.10 -5.70
CA ASP A 55 12.29 2.55 -5.42
C ASP A 55 11.06 3.05 -4.64
N ARG A 56 10.49 2.21 -3.77
CA ARG A 56 9.28 2.54 -3.00
C ARG A 56 9.40 3.85 -2.21
N THR A 57 10.55 4.10 -1.60
CA THR A 57 10.82 5.33 -0.83
C THR A 57 10.80 6.59 -1.68
N LYS A 58 11.10 6.48 -2.98
CA LYS A 58 11.07 7.60 -3.94
C LYS A 58 9.68 7.82 -4.53
N LEU A 59 8.95 6.74 -4.81
CA LEU A 59 7.63 6.78 -5.43
C LEU A 59 6.49 7.11 -4.44
N GLY A 60 6.69 6.82 -3.17
CA GLY A 60 5.72 7.06 -2.11
C GLY A 60 4.73 5.91 -1.92
N ASP A 61 4.34 5.72 -0.66
CA ASP A 61 3.50 4.58 -0.26
C ASP A 61 2.10 4.64 -0.87
N VAL A 62 1.52 5.84 -1.01
CA VAL A 62 0.17 6.00 -1.56
C VAL A 62 0.09 5.49 -3.00
N LEU A 63 1.05 5.85 -3.85
CA LEU A 63 1.11 5.37 -5.24
C LEU A 63 1.32 3.85 -5.29
N CYS A 64 2.28 3.33 -4.53
CA CYS A 64 2.59 1.90 -4.56
C CYS A 64 1.48 1.02 -3.96
N ASN A 65 0.73 1.52 -2.98
CA ASN A 65 -0.45 0.85 -2.46
C ASN A 65 -1.56 0.80 -3.51
N ARG A 66 -1.77 1.90 -4.25
CA ARG A 66 -2.77 1.94 -5.32
C ARG A 66 -2.41 1.06 -6.52
N VAL A 67 -1.13 0.98 -6.87
CA VAL A 67 -0.60 0.00 -7.84
C VAL A 67 -0.87 -1.43 -7.38
N ALA A 68 -0.70 -1.73 -6.09
CA ALA A 68 -1.01 -3.05 -5.54
C ALA A 68 -2.51 -3.36 -5.62
N GLU A 69 -3.36 -2.39 -5.30
CA GLU A 69 -4.82 -2.51 -5.40
C GLU A 69 -5.28 -2.72 -6.84
N ALA A 70 -4.78 -1.92 -7.80
CA ALA A 70 -5.07 -2.09 -9.22
C ALA A 70 -4.61 -3.46 -9.74
N THR A 71 -3.45 -3.94 -9.28
CA THR A 71 -2.97 -5.30 -9.59
C THR A 71 -3.94 -6.36 -9.05
N ARG A 72 -4.40 -6.20 -7.80
CA ARG A 72 -5.35 -7.10 -7.16
C ARG A 72 -6.69 -7.11 -7.90
N LYS A 73 -7.20 -5.93 -8.27
CA LYS A 73 -8.46 -5.77 -9.01
C LYS A 73 -8.43 -6.45 -10.37
N ARG A 74 -7.32 -6.37 -11.10
CA ARG A 74 -7.18 -7.09 -12.38
C ARG A 74 -7.17 -8.61 -12.23
N PHE A 75 -6.69 -9.13 -11.09
CA PHE A 75 -6.61 -10.58 -10.85
C PHE A 75 -7.89 -11.16 -10.25
N TYR A 76 -8.42 -10.53 -9.21
CA TYR A 76 -9.60 -11.00 -8.49
C TYR A 76 -10.92 -10.38 -8.98
N GLY A 77 -10.86 -9.43 -9.92
CA GLY A 77 -12.02 -8.63 -10.30
C GLY A 77 -12.37 -7.59 -9.24
N ASP A 78 -13.64 -7.21 -9.20
CA ASP A 78 -14.22 -6.30 -8.20
C ASP A 78 -14.32 -6.92 -6.80
N GLY A 79 -14.16 -8.24 -6.66
CA GLY A 79 -14.33 -8.95 -5.39
C GLY A 79 -15.78 -9.25 -5.04
N GLU A 80 -16.72 -8.94 -5.93
CA GLU A 80 -18.15 -9.21 -5.76
C GLU A 80 -18.52 -10.62 -6.24
N THR A 81 -17.55 -11.37 -6.77
CA THR A 81 -17.77 -12.75 -7.24
C THR A 81 -18.16 -13.64 -6.05
N PRO A 82 -19.39 -14.17 -6.00
CA PRO A 82 -19.82 -15.00 -4.89
C PRO A 82 -19.04 -16.31 -4.84
N TYR A 83 -18.74 -16.77 -3.63
CA TYR A 83 -18.19 -18.11 -3.44
C TYR A 83 -19.25 -19.16 -3.81
N THR A 84 -18.97 -19.99 -4.82
CA THR A 84 -19.87 -21.03 -5.33
C THR A 84 -19.26 -22.42 -5.13
N PRO A 85 -19.23 -22.94 -3.89
CA PRO A 85 -18.72 -24.28 -3.64
C PRO A 85 -19.61 -25.32 -4.33
N PRO A 86 -19.02 -26.42 -4.84
CA PRO A 86 -19.81 -27.56 -5.29
C PRO A 86 -20.61 -28.13 -4.11
N LYS A 87 -21.84 -28.56 -4.39
CA LYS A 87 -22.73 -29.18 -3.37
C LYS A 87 -22.19 -30.51 -2.87
N GLU A 88 -21.48 -31.23 -3.74
CA GLU A 88 -20.88 -32.52 -3.42
C GLU A 88 -19.39 -32.35 -3.15
N SER A 89 -18.87 -33.07 -2.15
CA SER A 89 -17.45 -33.12 -1.85
C SER A 89 -16.67 -33.72 -3.04
N PRO A 90 -15.49 -33.21 -3.39
CA PRO A 90 -14.69 -33.81 -4.46
C PRO A 90 -14.34 -35.26 -4.11
N LYS A 91 -14.45 -36.15 -5.09
CA LYS A 91 -13.92 -37.52 -4.97
C LYS A 91 -12.44 -37.48 -5.35
N PHE A 92 -11.56 -37.46 -4.35
CA PHE A 92 -10.11 -37.63 -4.52
C PHE A 92 -9.72 -39.10 -4.33
#